data_AF-A0A934YUN8-F1
#
_entry.id   AF-A0A934YUN8-F1
#
_cell.length_a   1.000
_cell.length_b   1.000
_cell.length_c   1.000
_cell.angle_alpha   90.00
_cell.angle_beta   90.00
_cell.angle_gamma   90.00
#
_symmetry.space_group_name_H-M   'P 1'
#
loop_
_entity.id
_entity.type
_entity.pdbx_description
1 polymer ?
#
loop_
_entity_poly.entity_id
_entity_poly.type
_entity_poly.pdbx_seq_one_letter_code
_entity_poly.pdbx_strand_id
1 'polypeptide(L)'
;MDEQFDTCSFTNVGIAEPGALGQNTEFIVSLDAENGTLQLTFPMEFSNGTLTIYDATGKLMDRQNIGKGNRTVQKTFTVDGLFIGVLSDRNGSQWKARWVNTRR
;
A
#
# COMPACT_ATOMS: atom_id res chain seq x y z
N MET A 1 11.22 23.17 25.08
CA MET A 1 11.69 22.23 24.04
C MET A 1 10.52 21.28 23.89
N ASP A 2 9.63 21.59 22.96
CA ASP A 2 8.43 20.81 22.73
C ASP A 2 8.59 20.16 21.36
N GLU A 3 8.88 18.86 21.37
CA GLU A 3 8.92 18.03 20.17
C GLU A 3 7.52 17.96 19.60
N GLN A 4 7.30 18.77 18.57
CA GLN A 4 6.10 18.76 17.76
C GLN A 4 6.13 17.45 16.95
N PHE A 5 5.41 16.43 17.42
CA PHE A 5 5.18 15.19 16.68
C PHE A 5 4.44 15.56 15.39
N ASP A 6 5.23 15.77 14.35
CA ASP A 6 4.81 16.28 13.06
C ASP A 6 4.01 15.20 12.34
N THR A 7 2.70 15.23 12.52
CA THR A 7 1.74 14.31 11.90
C THR A 7 1.85 14.38 10.38
N CYS A 8 2.35 13.31 9.77
CA CYS A 8 2.35 13.12 8.33
C CYS A 8 0.91 12.99 7.80
N SER A 9 0.40 14.03 7.16
CA SER A 9 -0.92 14.00 6.51
C SER A 9 -0.81 13.31 5.15
N PHE A 10 -1.26 12.05 5.06
CA PHE A 10 -1.44 11.35 3.79
C PHE A 10 -2.89 11.51 3.33
N THR A 11 -3.11 12.23 2.23
CA THR A 11 -4.43 12.27 1.59
C THR A 11 -4.60 10.99 0.78
N ASN A 12 -5.33 10.04 1.36
CA ASN A 12 -5.75 8.81 0.71
C ASN A 12 -6.63 9.17 -0.51
N VAL A 13 -6.11 8.99 -1.72
CA VAL A 13 -6.91 9.06 -2.96
C VAL A 13 -6.64 7.79 -3.75
N GLY A 14 -7.06 6.66 -3.18
CA GLY A 14 -7.27 5.40 -3.89
C GLY A 14 -8.76 5.07 -3.86
N ILE A 15 -9.42 5.15 -5.02
CA ILE A 15 -10.70 4.49 -5.22
C ILE A 15 -10.38 3.00 -5.32
N ALA A 16 -10.80 2.22 -4.33
CA ALA A 16 -10.98 0.80 -4.57
C ALA A 16 -12.12 0.69 -5.58
N GLU A 17 -11.89 0.07 -6.74
CA GLU A 17 -12.98 -0.45 -7.55
C GLU A 17 -13.24 -1.88 -7.05
N PRO A 18 -14.23 -2.09 -6.14
CA PRO A 18 -14.58 -3.43 -5.71
C PRO A 18 -15.25 -4.18 -6.87
N GLY A 19 -14.76 -5.40 -7.13
CA GLY A 19 -15.45 -6.36 -7.97
C GLY A 19 -16.65 -7.05 -7.27
N ALA A 20 -16.82 -6.91 -5.95
CA ALA A 20 -17.99 -7.45 -5.24
C ALA A 20 -18.17 -6.83 -3.84
N LEU A 21 -19.43 -6.74 -3.42
CA LEU A 21 -19.91 -6.04 -2.22
C LEU A 21 -19.58 -6.76 -0.91
N GLY A 22 -19.04 -6.01 0.06
CA GLY A 22 -19.19 -6.26 1.50
C GLY A 22 -18.05 -7.05 2.17
N GLN A 23 -17.38 -6.39 3.12
CA GLN A 23 -16.29 -6.84 4.01
C GLN A 23 -14.87 -6.51 3.52
N ASN A 24 -14.27 -5.46 4.11
CA ASN A 24 -12.89 -4.99 3.94
C ASN A 24 -12.18 -5.46 2.65
N THR A 25 -12.74 -5.01 1.53
CA THR A 25 -12.24 -5.22 0.16
C THR A 25 -11.10 -4.28 -0.19
N GLU A 26 -10.60 -3.53 0.79
CA GLU A 26 -9.73 -2.39 0.55
C GLU A 26 -8.27 -2.80 0.69
N PHE A 27 -7.50 -2.45 -0.34
CA PHE A 27 -6.05 -2.47 -0.26
C PHE A 27 -5.60 -1.15 0.37
N ILE A 28 -5.23 -1.19 1.66
CA ILE A 28 -5.00 -0.01 2.48
C ILE A 28 -3.50 0.25 2.61
N VAL A 29 -3.11 1.52 2.55
CA VAL A 29 -1.75 1.98 2.85
C VAL A 29 -1.82 2.93 4.03
N SER A 30 -1.05 2.62 5.07
CA SER A 30 -0.98 3.38 6.33
C SER A 30 0.47 3.61 6.71
N LEU A 31 0.77 4.72 7.37
CA LEU A 31 2.09 4.95 7.96
C LEU A 31 2.12 4.38 9.38
N ASP A 32 3.08 3.52 9.64
CA ASP A 32 3.58 3.24 10.98
C ASP A 32 4.50 4.40 11.38
N ALA A 33 3.95 5.36 12.11
CA ALA A 33 4.63 6.59 12.51
C ALA A 33 5.77 6.34 13.51
N GLU A 34 5.74 5.22 14.25
CA GLU A 34 6.80 4.87 15.20
C GLU A 34 8.05 4.40 14.46
N ASN A 35 7.88 3.62 13.40
CA ASN A 35 8.98 3.02 12.65
C ASN A 35 9.30 3.75 11.33
N GLY A 36 8.52 4.75 10.95
CA GLY A 36 8.64 5.44 9.67
C GLY A 36 8.44 4.52 8.47
N THR A 37 7.66 3.45 8.64
CA THR A 37 7.41 2.45 7.57
C THR A 37 5.99 2.53 7.08
N LEU A 38 5.76 2.24 5.80
CA LEU A 38 4.42 2.07 5.28
C LEU A 38 3.97 0.64 5.52
N GLN A 39 2.84 0.49 6.20
CA GLN A 39 2.12 -0.76 6.29
C GLN A 39 1.07 -0.83 5.18
N LEU A 40 1.22 -1.84 4.32
CA LEU A 40 0.30 -2.19 3.25
C LEU A 40 -0.57 -3.36 3.73
N THR A 41 -1.87 -3.13 3.90
CA THR A 41 -2.83 -4.12 4.41
C THR A 41 -3.67 -4.64 3.25
N PHE A 42 -3.69 -5.96 3.08
CA PHE A 42 -4.33 -6.63 1.97
C PHE A 42 -5.80 -6.98 2.28
N PRO A 43 -6.68 -6.97 1.26
CA PRO A 43 -8.09 -7.34 1.41
C PRO A 43 -8.29 -8.73 2.01
N MET A 44 -9.44 -8.96 2.64
CA MET A 44 -9.73 -10.26 3.26
C MET A 44 -9.82 -11.39 2.23
N GLU A 45 -10.29 -11.07 1.03
CA GLU A 45 -10.37 -12.00 -0.10
C GLU A 45 -9.02 -12.29 -0.76
N PHE A 46 -7.97 -11.49 -0.48
CA PHE A 46 -6.64 -11.78 -0.99
C PHE A 46 -6.14 -13.12 -0.41
N SER A 47 -5.86 -14.06 -1.30
CA SER A 47 -5.36 -15.39 -0.93
C SER A 47 -3.84 -15.45 -1.01
N ASN A 48 -3.28 -15.41 -2.21
CA ASN A 48 -1.85 -15.34 -2.51
C ASN A 48 -1.63 -14.76 -3.91
N GLY A 49 -0.44 -14.23 -4.17
CA GLY A 49 -0.19 -13.55 -5.44
C GLY A 49 1.05 -12.66 -5.44
N THR A 50 0.96 -11.51 -6.08
CA THR A 50 2.06 -10.55 -6.24
C THR A 50 1.63 -9.16 -5.81
N LEU A 51 2.47 -8.48 -5.03
CA LEU A 51 2.41 -7.03 -4.87
C LEU A 51 3.45 -6.40 -5.81
N THR A 52 3.02 -5.42 -6.60
CA THR A 52 3.90 -4.63 -7.47
C THR A 52 3.72 -3.16 -7.15
N ILE A 53 4.81 -2.41 -7.05
CA ILE A 53 4.79 -0.99 -6.70
C ILE A 53 5.53 -0.22 -7.78
N TYR A 54 4.89 0.83 -8.27
CA TYR A 54 5.40 1.73 -9.29
C TYR A 54 5.51 3.15 -8.74
N ASP A 55 6.42 3.94 -9.29
CA ASP A 55 6.37 5.39 -9.13
C ASP A 55 5.37 6.05 -10.10
N ALA A 56 5.21 7.36 -9.99
CA ALA A 56 4.31 8.15 -10.84
C ALA A 56 4.65 8.13 -12.33
N THR A 57 5.89 7.79 -12.71
CA THR A 57 6.33 7.66 -14.10
C THR A 57 6.04 6.27 -14.68
N GLY A 58 5.54 5.36 -13.85
CA GLY A 58 5.32 3.95 -14.21
C GLY A 58 6.58 3.09 -14.06
N LYS A 59 7.66 3.62 -13.47
CA LYS A 59 8.87 2.84 -13.20
C LYS A 59 8.58 1.86 -12.07
N LEU A 60 9.01 0.61 -12.26
CA LEU A 60 8.94 -0.42 -11.22
C LEU A 60 9.88 -0.05 -10.06
N MET A 61 9.31 0.04 -8.86
CA MET A 61 10.03 0.33 -7.62
C MET A 61 10.24 -0.92 -6.78
N ASP A 62 9.23 -1.78 -6.70
CA ASP A 62 9.29 -3.02 -5.94
C ASP A 62 8.33 -4.07 -6.51
N ARG A 63 8.70 -5.35 -6.38
CA ARG A 63 7.84 -6.48 -6.71
C ARG A 63 8.14 -7.64 -5.79
N GLN A 64 7.10 -8.17 -5.16
CA GLN A 64 7.24 -9.29 -4.24
C GLN A 64 6.08 -10.28 -4.35
N ASN A 65 6.40 -11.56 -4.18
CA ASN A 65 5.39 -12.60 -4.03
C ASN A 65 4.85 -12.58 -2.61
N ILE A 66 3.53 -12.65 -2.49
CA ILE A 66 2.83 -12.70 -1.22
C ILE A 66 2.26 -14.11 -1.05
N GLY A 67 2.72 -14.77 0.01
CA GLY A 67 2.27 -16.10 0.39
C GLY A 67 0.84 -16.10 0.95
N LYS A 68 0.27 -17.31 1.05
CA LYS A 68 -1.06 -17.49 1.61
C LYS A 68 -1.09 -17.08 3.08
N GLY A 69 -2.08 -16.28 3.46
CA GLY A 69 -2.30 -15.85 4.85
C GLY A 69 -1.52 -14.60 5.28
N ASN A 70 -0.64 -14.07 4.43
CA ASN A 70 -0.03 -12.77 4.68
C ASN A 70 -1.09 -11.68 4.47
N ARG A 71 -1.39 -10.94 5.54
CA ARG A 71 -2.39 -9.86 5.53
C ARG A 71 -1.79 -8.48 5.43
N THR A 72 -0.51 -8.35 5.76
CA THR A 72 0.17 -7.07 5.75
C THR A 72 1.58 -7.24 5.24
N VAL A 73 2.14 -6.18 4.65
CA VAL A 73 3.57 -6.06 4.43
C VAL A 73 4.01 -4.65 4.81
N GLN A 74 5.14 -4.55 5.50
CA GLN A 74 5.82 -3.29 5.75
C GLN A 74 6.81 -2.97 4.63
N LYS A 75 6.86 -1.70 4.22
CA LYS A 75 7.77 -1.17 3.22
C LYS A 75 8.34 0.16 3.65
N THR A 76 9.63 0.34 3.42
CA THR A 76 10.30 1.63 3.60
C THR A 76 10.64 2.18 2.22
N PHE A 77 10.26 3.43 1.96
CA PHE A 77 10.61 4.13 0.74
C PHE A 77 11.58 5.26 1.08
N THR A 78 12.78 5.19 0.51
CA THR A 78 13.83 6.21 0.66
C THR A 78 13.76 7.28 -0.41
N VAL A 79 12.64 7.40 -1.12
CA VAL A 79 12.44 8.35 -2.22
C VAL A 79 11.09 9.04 -2.05
N ASP A 80 11.07 10.35 -2.33
CA ASP A 80 9.85 11.14 -2.25
C ASP A 80 9.10 11.04 -3.58
N GLY A 81 7.78 11.01 -3.52
CA GLY A 81 6.96 10.95 -4.72
C GLY A 81 5.62 10.27 -4.52
N LEU A 82 4.88 10.20 -5.61
CA LEU A 82 3.62 9.47 -5.70
C LEU A 82 3.89 8.04 -6.15
N PHE A 83 3.30 7.08 -5.45
CA PHE A 83 3.45 5.65 -5.69
C PHE A 83 2.10 4.99 -5.93
N ILE A 84 2.12 3.93 -6.74
CA ILE A 84 0.96 3.09 -7.04
C ILE A 84 1.32 1.66 -6.70
N GLY A 85 0.57 1.07 -5.77
CA GLY A 85 0.62 -0.35 -5.45
C GLY A 85 -0.47 -1.08 -6.20
N VAL A 86 -0.10 -2.19 -6.84
CA VAL A 86 -1.01 -3.14 -7.48
C VAL A 86 -0.83 -4.49 -6.81
N LEU A 87 -1.86 -4.93 -6.10
CA LEU A 87 -1.96 -6.28 -5.55
C LEU A 87 -2.73 -7.14 -6.55
N SER A 88 -2.17 -8.28 -6.93
CA SER A 88 -2.84 -9.23 -7.84
C SER A 88 -2.83 -10.60 -7.20
N ASP A 89 -3.98 -11.25 -7.10
CA ASP A 89 -4.05 -12.64 -6.66
C ASP A 89 -3.84 -13.61 -7.84
N ARG A 90 -3.72 -14.90 -7.54
CA ARG A 90 -3.59 -15.95 -8.57
C ARG A 90 -4.89 -16.24 -9.33
N ASN A 91 -6.03 -15.77 -8.82
CA ASN A 91 -7.34 -15.99 -9.43
C ASN A 91 -7.68 -14.88 -10.44
N GLY A 92 -6.81 -13.88 -10.60
CA GLY A 92 -6.97 -12.77 -11.54
C GLY A 92 -7.59 -11.52 -10.92
N SER A 93 -7.93 -11.54 -9.63
CA SER A 93 -8.40 -10.36 -8.91
C SER A 93 -7.26 -9.36 -8.72
N GLN A 94 -7.58 -8.08 -8.82
CA GLN A 94 -6.61 -7.00 -8.62
C GLN A 94 -7.17 -5.92 -7.70
N TRP A 95 -6.30 -5.38 -6.85
CA TRP A 95 -6.57 -4.22 -6.01
C TRP A 95 -5.47 -3.20 -6.21
N LYS A 96 -5.84 -1.93 -6.17
CA LYS A 96 -4.91 -0.82 -6.39
C LYS A 96 -4.99 0.16 -5.24
N ALA A 97 -3.83 0.65 -4.83
CA ALA A 97 -3.71 1.71 -3.85
C ALA A 97 -2.73 2.76 -4.38
N ARG A 98 -2.94 4.02 -4.00
CA ARG A 98 -2.07 5.12 -4.38
C ARG A 98 -1.78 5.98 -3.16
N TRP A 99 -0.52 6.30 -2.95
CA TRP A 99 -0.07 7.09 -1.81
C TRP A 99 1.07 8.02 -2.21
N VAL A 100 1.24 9.08 -1.45
CA VAL A 100 2.39 9.98 -1.55
C VAL A 100 3.37 9.61 -0.44
N ASN A 101 4.65 9.48 -0.74
CA ASN A 101 5.72 9.41 0.24
C ASN A 101 6.48 10.75 0.23
N THR A 102 6.64 11.37 1.38
CA THR A 102 7.45 12.58 1.55
C THR A 102 8.33 12.39 2.77
N ARG A 103 9.65 12.36 2.57
CA ARG A 103 10.64 12.55 3.61
C ARG A 103 10.50 13.97 4.13
N ARG A 104 10.51 14.11 5.45
CA ARG A 104 10.70 15.38 6.13
C ARG A 104 12.15 15.46 6.58
#